data_AF-A0A239AWN5-F1
#
_entry.id   AF-A0A239AWN5-F1
#
_cell.length_a   1.000
_cell.length_b   1.000
_cell.length_c   1.000
_cell.angle_alpha   90.00
_cell.angle_beta   90.00
_cell.angle_gamma   90.00
#
_symmetry.space_group_name_H-M   'P 1'
#
loop_
_entity.id
_entity.type
_entity.pdbx_description
1 polymer ?
#
loop_
_entity_poly.entity_id
_entity_poly.type
_entity_poly.pdbx_seq_one_letter_code
_entity_poly.pdbx_strand_id
1 'polypeptide(L)'
;MKEADAPSPKNSAPNSQRVGKRLAIIREELGKHYGEAEWTQAAVAKRTGLTQNIIWRIEQGEGGKIENWLKVMGVYEAEGYNLNWVLTKHNGRVGKLQMDEVTKKAPEPIRAAVQKTLDRHIIAVDEKLEAKMNEIKELIGAHFRTS
;
A
#
# COMPACT_ATOMS: atom_id res chain seq x y z
N MET A 1 31.53 1.36 35.60
CA MET A 1 31.40 1.74 34.18
C MET A 1 29.92 1.87 33.89
N LYS A 2 29.44 3.05 33.47
CA LYS A 2 28.04 3.26 33.07
C LYS A 2 27.89 2.72 31.65
N GLU A 3 27.09 1.68 31.46
CA GLU A 3 26.65 1.28 30.13
C GLU A 3 25.82 2.42 29.52
N ALA A 4 26.29 2.91 28.38
CA ALA A 4 25.58 3.89 27.58
C ALA A 4 24.38 3.21 26.94
N ASP A 5 23.20 3.66 27.34
CA ASP A 5 21.92 3.31 26.76
C ASP A 5 21.96 3.58 25.25
N ALA A 6 21.81 2.53 24.44
CA ALA A 6 21.84 2.65 22.99
C ALA A 6 20.67 3.53 22.51
N PRO A 7 20.86 4.41 21.51
CA PRO A 7 19.78 5.24 21.00
C PRO A 7 18.66 4.37 20.42
N SER A 8 17.52 4.37 21.12
CA SER A 8 16.28 3.69 20.73
C SER A 8 15.86 4.09 19.29
N PRO A 9 15.43 3.14 18.44
CA PRO A 9 15.19 3.39 17.04
C PRO A 9 14.03 4.39 16.86
N LYS A 10 14.38 5.55 16.30
CA LYS A 10 13.55 6.59 15.66
C LYS A 10 12.04 6.31 15.68
N ASN A 11 11.33 7.10 16.49
CA ASN A 11 9.87 7.32 16.47
C ASN A 11 9.25 7.12 15.08
N SER A 12 8.73 5.92 14.82
CA SER A 12 7.83 5.71 13.68
C SER A 12 6.53 6.42 14.00
N ALA A 13 6.09 7.33 13.13
CA ALA A 13 4.80 8.01 13.26
C ALA A 13 3.68 7.02 13.64
N PRO A 14 2.74 7.39 14.52
CA PRO A 14 1.63 6.52 14.93
C PRO A 14 0.94 5.91 13.71
N ASN A 15 0.49 4.65 13.81
CA ASN A 15 -0.16 3.95 12.70
C ASN A 15 -1.31 4.77 12.08
N SER A 16 -2.08 5.48 12.91
CA SER A 16 -3.15 6.38 12.49
C SER A 16 -2.65 7.53 11.60
N GLN A 17 -1.50 8.12 11.90
CA GLN A 17 -0.90 9.20 11.12
C GLN A 17 -0.44 8.72 9.75
N ARG A 18 0.08 7.49 9.66
CA ARG A 18 0.43 6.86 8.38
C ARG A 18 -0.81 6.60 7.54
N VAL A 19 -1.84 6.01 8.14
CA VAL A 19 -3.11 5.71 7.46
C VAL A 19 -3.78 7.00 7.00
N GLY A 20 -3.89 8.01 7.87
CA GLY A 20 -4.46 9.32 7.56
C GLY A 20 -3.80 9.99 6.37
N LYS A 21 -2.47 10.07 6.36
CA LYS A 21 -1.71 10.61 5.22
C LYS A 21 -2.00 9.87 3.93
N ARG A 22 -2.11 8.55 3.97
CA ARG A 22 -2.41 7.74 2.78
C ARG A 22 -3.82 7.99 2.24
N LEU A 23 -4.80 8.17 3.13
CA LEU A 23 -6.16 8.56 2.73
C LEU A 23 -6.17 9.96 2.07
N ALA A 24 -5.40 10.90 2.60
CA ALA A 24 -5.25 12.22 1.99
C ALA A 24 -4.64 12.15 0.58
N ILE A 25 -3.59 11.35 0.40
CA ILE A 25 -2.98 11.14 -0.92
C ILE A 25 -4.01 10.58 -1.93
N ILE A 26 -4.80 9.60 -1.51
CA ILE A 26 -5.84 9.00 -2.37
C ILE A 26 -6.87 10.08 -2.78
N ARG A 27 -7.33 10.88 -1.82
CA ARG A 27 -8.27 11.98 -2.09
C ARG A 27 -7.70 12.98 -3.10
N GLU A 28 -6.44 13.38 -2.93
CA GLU A 28 -5.77 14.32 -3.85
C GLU A 28 -5.62 13.73 -5.26
N GLU A 29 -5.31 12.44 -5.38
CA GLU A 29 -5.25 11.76 -6.68
C GLU A 29 -6.61 11.71 -7.37
N LEU A 30 -7.66 11.36 -6.62
CA LEU A 30 -9.02 11.38 -7.14
C LEU A 30 -9.42 12.79 -7.60
N GLY A 31 -9.03 13.83 -6.87
CA GLY A 31 -9.22 15.23 -7.29
C GLY A 31 -8.50 15.56 -8.59
N LYS A 32 -7.28 15.06 -8.79
CA LYS A 32 -6.54 15.26 -10.04
C LYS A 32 -7.18 14.53 -11.23
N HIS A 33 -7.76 13.35 -11.01
CA HIS A 33 -8.32 12.51 -12.08
C HIS A 33 -9.77 12.85 -12.43
N TYR A 34 -10.59 13.20 -11.45
CA TYR A 34 -12.03 13.38 -11.61
C TYR A 34 -12.52 14.81 -11.31
N GLY A 35 -11.60 15.72 -10.96
CA GLY A 35 -11.89 17.12 -10.67
C GLY A 35 -11.73 17.46 -9.18
N GLU A 36 -10.98 18.52 -8.89
CA GLU A 36 -10.61 18.89 -7.52
C GLU A 36 -11.83 19.24 -6.65
N ALA A 37 -12.84 19.87 -7.24
CA ALA A 37 -14.08 20.24 -6.56
C ALA A 37 -14.84 19.02 -6.02
N GLU A 38 -14.79 17.90 -6.76
CA GLU A 38 -15.48 16.66 -6.41
C GLU A 38 -14.77 15.89 -5.29
N TRP A 39 -13.49 16.17 -5.02
CA TRP A 39 -12.68 15.44 -4.03
C TRP A 39 -12.06 16.36 -2.97
N THR A 40 -12.78 17.41 -2.61
CA THR A 40 -12.48 18.19 -1.40
C THR A 40 -12.81 17.39 -0.13
N GLN A 41 -12.22 17.77 1.01
CA GLN A 41 -12.60 17.19 2.31
C GLN A 41 -14.10 17.37 2.61
N ALA A 42 -14.70 18.48 2.16
CA ALA A 42 -16.13 18.73 2.29
C ALA A 42 -16.97 17.76 1.45
N ALA A 43 -16.54 17.44 0.23
CA ALA A 43 -17.21 16.46 -0.62
C ALA A 43 -17.16 15.05 -0.01
N VAL A 44 -16.00 14.63 0.52
CA VAL A 44 -15.88 13.34 1.23
C VAL A 44 -16.72 13.32 2.50
N ALA A 45 -16.78 14.42 3.24
CA ALA A 45 -17.65 14.57 4.41
C ALA A 45 -19.12 14.34 4.04
N LYS A 46 -19.59 14.93 2.94
CA LYS A 46 -20.94 14.73 2.41
C LYS A 46 -21.21 13.26 2.04
N ARG A 47 -20.27 12.59 1.35
CA ARG A 47 -20.41 11.16 0.96
C ARG A 47 -20.49 10.22 2.15
N THR A 48 -19.78 10.54 3.24
CA THR A 48 -19.71 9.70 4.44
C THR A 48 -20.75 10.04 5.51
N GLY A 49 -21.48 11.14 5.33
CA GLY A 49 -22.36 11.71 6.37
C GLY A 49 -21.58 12.18 7.61
N LEU A 50 -20.31 12.55 7.46
CA LEU A 50 -19.45 13.08 8.51
C LEU A 50 -19.30 14.60 8.34
N THR A 51 -18.70 15.26 9.33
CA THR A 51 -18.33 16.68 9.20
C THR A 51 -16.96 16.81 8.55
N GLN A 52 -16.70 17.93 7.86
CA GLN A 52 -15.39 18.20 7.27
C GLN A 52 -14.25 18.15 8.30
N ASN A 53 -14.50 18.62 9.52
CA ASN A 53 -13.53 18.55 10.62
C ASN A 53 -13.14 17.10 10.96
N ILE A 54 -14.10 16.16 10.92
CA ILE A 54 -13.80 14.74 11.14
C ILE A 54 -12.91 14.20 10.02
N ILE A 55 -13.17 14.55 8.76
CA ILE A 55 -12.33 14.15 7.62
C ILE A 55 -10.91 14.70 7.78
N TRP A 56 -10.78 16.00 8.11
CA TRP A 56 -9.49 16.63 8.34
C TRP A 56 -8.70 15.92 9.46
N ARG A 57 -9.34 15.63 10.60
CA ARG A 57 -8.71 14.90 11.71
C ARG A 57 -8.27 13.49 11.31
N ILE A 58 -9.10 12.77 10.56
CA ILE A 58 -8.77 11.45 10.02
C ILE A 58 -7.50 11.54 9.15
N GLU A 59 -7.43 12.52 8.25
CA GLU A 59 -6.26 12.71 7.38
C GLU A 59 -4.99 13.07 8.15
N GLN A 60 -5.11 13.77 9.29
CA GLN A 60 -3.98 14.05 10.19
C GLN A 60 -3.61 12.86 11.11
N GLY A 61 -4.37 11.77 11.10
CA GLY A 61 -4.15 10.62 12.00
C GLY A 61 -4.73 10.78 13.40
N GLU A 62 -5.57 11.79 13.60
CA GLU A 62 -6.22 12.14 14.87
C GLU A 62 -7.72 11.77 14.88
N GLY A 63 -8.17 11.04 13.86
CA GLY A 63 -9.56 10.68 13.63
C GLY A 63 -10.11 9.80 14.75
N GLY A 64 -11.29 10.18 15.27
CA GLY A 64 -11.93 9.62 16.46
C GLY A 64 -12.33 8.14 16.40
N LYS A 65 -13.63 7.84 16.41
CA LYS A 65 -14.12 6.46 16.52
C LYS A 65 -13.81 5.62 15.27
N ILE A 66 -13.63 4.32 15.45
CA ILE A 66 -13.29 3.38 14.37
C ILE A 66 -14.32 3.38 13.24
N GLU A 67 -15.59 3.62 13.55
CA GLU A 67 -16.68 3.68 12.56
C GLU A 67 -16.47 4.82 11.57
N ASN A 68 -15.89 5.94 11.99
CA ASN A 68 -15.61 7.07 11.10
C ASN A 68 -14.48 6.71 10.12
N TRP A 69 -13.46 5.98 10.60
CA TRP A 69 -12.39 5.48 9.74
C TRP A 69 -12.93 4.51 8.69
N LEU A 70 -13.79 3.57 9.10
CA LEU A 70 -14.41 2.60 8.18
C LEU A 70 -15.27 3.28 7.12
N LYS A 71 -16.06 4.29 7.48
CA LYS A 71 -16.85 5.08 6.51
C LYS A 71 -15.97 5.73 5.45
N VAL A 72 -14.87 6.38 5.87
CA VAL A 72 -13.94 7.04 4.95
C VAL A 72 -13.21 6.02 4.07
N MET A 73 -12.74 4.92 4.64
CA MET A 73 -12.10 3.85 3.87
C MET A 73 -13.06 3.23 2.86
N GLY A 74 -14.32 2.99 3.23
CA GLY A 74 -15.33 2.43 2.32
C GLY A 74 -15.60 3.31 1.10
N VAL A 75 -15.53 4.64 1.24
CA VAL A 75 -15.61 5.55 0.08
C VAL A 75 -14.47 5.29 -0.89
N TYR A 76 -13.23 5.20 -0.43
CA TYR A 76 -12.10 4.98 -1.33
C TYR A 76 -12.04 3.56 -1.88
N GLU A 77 -12.48 2.57 -1.11
CA GLU A 77 -12.64 1.20 -1.59
C GLU A 77 -13.65 1.12 -2.74
N ALA A 78 -14.78 1.84 -2.63
CA ALA A 78 -15.78 1.91 -3.68
C ALA A 78 -15.24 2.56 -4.98
N GLU A 79 -14.26 3.46 -4.86
CA GLU A 79 -13.51 4.03 -5.98
C GLU A 79 -12.37 3.14 -6.48
N GLY A 80 -12.29 1.88 -6.02
CA GLY A 80 -11.33 0.91 -6.51
C GLY A 80 -9.96 0.93 -5.83
N TYR A 81 -9.79 1.69 -4.74
CA TYR A 81 -8.53 1.71 -4.00
C TYR A 81 -8.37 0.49 -3.10
N ASN A 82 -7.13 0.00 -3.02
CA ASN A 82 -6.79 -1.15 -2.21
C ASN A 82 -6.55 -0.75 -0.75
N LEU A 83 -7.45 -1.16 0.15
CA LEU A 83 -7.31 -0.86 1.58
C LEU A 83 -6.05 -1.48 2.20
N ASN A 84 -5.53 -2.58 1.66
CA ASN A 84 -4.25 -3.13 2.13
C ASN A 84 -3.10 -2.14 1.91
N TRP A 85 -3.11 -1.38 0.81
CA TRP A 85 -2.10 -0.35 0.57
C TRP A 85 -2.14 0.76 1.63
N VAL A 86 -3.34 1.08 2.10
CA VAL A 86 -3.58 2.09 3.14
C VAL A 86 -3.09 1.58 4.50
N LEU A 87 -3.42 0.34 4.85
CA LEU A 87 -3.23 -0.20 6.20
C LEU A 87 -1.82 -0.76 6.47
N THR A 88 -1.23 -1.45 5.49
CA THR A 88 0.04 -2.18 5.67
C THR A 88 1.19 -1.24 6.00
N LYS A 89 2.01 -1.57 7.02
CA LYS A 89 3.16 -0.74 7.42
C LYS A 89 4.08 -0.39 6.25
N HIS A 90 4.43 -1.38 5.44
CA HIS A 90 5.25 -1.25 4.24
C HIS A 90 4.41 -1.57 3.01
N ASN A 91 3.97 -0.54 2.29
CA ASN A 91 3.06 -0.69 1.14
C ASN A 91 3.78 -0.66 -0.21
N GLY A 92 5.12 -0.68 -0.26
CA GLY A 92 5.88 -0.68 -1.51
C GLY A 92 5.71 -1.93 -2.38
N ARG A 93 5.19 -3.02 -1.81
CA ARG A 93 4.86 -4.27 -2.53
C ARG A 93 3.36 -4.46 -2.77
N VAL A 94 2.54 -3.52 -2.29
CA VAL A 94 1.08 -3.59 -2.41
C VAL A 94 0.67 -2.61 -3.48
N GLY A 95 -0.14 -3.03 -4.45
CA GLY A 95 -0.70 -2.12 -5.45
C GLY A 95 -1.70 -1.16 -4.81
N LYS A 96 -1.68 0.11 -5.23
CA LYS A 96 -2.59 1.15 -4.70
C LYS A 96 -4.04 0.98 -5.16
N LEU A 97 -4.22 0.45 -6.36
CA LEU A 97 -5.52 0.08 -6.92
C LEU A 97 -5.77 -1.41 -6.69
N GLN A 98 -7.04 -1.80 -6.55
CA GLN A 98 -7.43 -3.20 -6.57
C GLN A 98 -7.11 -3.81 -7.93
N MET A 99 -6.59 -5.04 -7.95
CA MET A 99 -6.29 -5.73 -9.22
C MET A 99 -7.54 -5.89 -10.09
N ASP A 100 -8.70 -6.05 -9.45
CA ASP A 100 -10.00 -6.09 -10.10
C ASP A 100 -10.29 -4.86 -10.94
N GLU A 101 -9.94 -3.66 -10.48
CA GLU A 101 -10.19 -2.41 -11.23
C GLU A 101 -9.29 -2.29 -12.46
N VAL A 102 -8.00 -2.59 -12.28
CA VAL A 102 -6.99 -2.57 -13.36
C VAL A 102 -7.32 -3.61 -14.44
N THR A 103 -7.88 -4.76 -14.05
CA THR A 103 -8.20 -5.84 -14.97
C THR A 103 -9.64 -5.86 -15.46
N LYS A 104 -10.64 -5.31 -14.75
CA LYS A 104 -12.06 -5.24 -15.20
C LYS A 104 -12.30 -4.16 -16.24
N LYS A 105 -11.55 -3.04 -16.20
CA LYS A 105 -11.64 -1.98 -17.23
C LYS A 105 -10.83 -2.29 -18.49
N ALA A 106 -9.95 -3.30 -18.44
CA ALA A 106 -9.13 -3.70 -19.56
C ALA A 106 -9.91 -4.66 -20.50
N PRO A 107 -9.98 -4.41 -21.80
CA PRO A 107 -10.47 -5.38 -22.78
C PRO A 107 -9.73 -6.72 -22.63
N GLU A 108 -10.43 -7.84 -22.83
CA GLU A 108 -9.86 -9.21 -22.76
C GLU A 108 -8.46 -9.40 -23.37
N PRO A 109 -8.13 -8.87 -24.57
CA PRO A 109 -6.77 -9.01 -25.12
C PRO A 109 -5.70 -8.34 -24.25
N ILE A 110 -6.01 -7.21 -23.60
CA ILE A 110 -5.09 -6.51 -22.70
C ILE A 110 -4.96 -7.28 -21.39
N ARG A 111 -6.06 -7.77 -20.84
CA ARG A 111 -6.07 -8.60 -19.62
C ARG A 111 -5.21 -9.86 -19.80
N ALA A 112 -5.38 -10.58 -20.92
CA ALA A 112 -4.59 -11.75 -21.26
C ALA A 112 -3.10 -11.43 -21.45
N ALA A 113 -2.78 -10.30 -22.08
CA ALA A 113 -1.39 -9.86 -22.27
C ALA A 113 -0.71 -9.47 -20.94
N VAL A 114 -1.43 -8.79 -20.06
CA VAL A 114 -0.95 -8.45 -18.71
C VAL A 114 -0.70 -9.72 -17.90
N GLN A 115 -1.66 -10.65 -17.88
CA GLN A 115 -1.52 -11.93 -17.16
C GLN A 115 -0.31 -12.71 -17.66
N LYS A 116 -0.18 -12.87 -18.98
CA LYS A 116 0.96 -13.56 -19.60
C LYS A 116 2.30 -12.90 -19.27
N THR A 117 2.33 -11.58 -19.15
CA THR A 117 3.55 -10.84 -18.80
C THR A 117 3.90 -11.03 -17.32
N LEU A 118 2.90 -11.06 -16.43
CA LEU A 118 3.08 -11.39 -15.03
C LEU A 118 3.59 -12.83 -14.85
N ASP A 119 2.98 -13.80 -15.51
CA ASP A 119 3.38 -15.21 -15.42
C ASP A 119 4.84 -15.40 -15.86
N ARG A 120 5.27 -14.75 -16.95
CA ARG A 120 6.67 -14.76 -17.38
C ARG A 120 7.63 -14.18 -16.34
N HIS A 121 7.24 -13.08 -15.69
CA HIS A 121 8.10 -12.47 -14.67
C HIS A 121 8.20 -13.36 -13.43
N ILE A 122 7.11 -14.01 -13.02
CA ILE A 122 7.11 -14.94 -11.89
C ILE A 122 8.07 -16.10 -12.17
N ILE A 123 7.95 -16.73 -13.33
CA ILE A 123 8.86 -17.83 -13.74
C ILE A 123 10.32 -17.36 -13.75
N ALA A 124 10.61 -16.19 -14.33
CA ALA A 124 11.97 -15.67 -14.38
C ALA A 124 12.56 -15.32 -13.00
N VAL A 125 11.72 -14.95 -12.03
CA VAL A 125 12.14 -14.72 -10.64
C VAL A 125 12.45 -16.04 -9.96
N ASP A 126 11.62 -17.06 -10.14
CA ASP A 126 11.84 -18.39 -9.57
C ASP A 126 13.12 -19.04 -10.10
N GLU A 127 13.35 -18.98 -11.42
CA GLU A 127 14.59 -19.47 -12.04
C GLU A 127 15.84 -18.77 -11.47
N LYS A 128 15.77 -17.44 -11.28
CA LYS A 128 16.86 -16.67 -10.67
C LYS A 128 17.09 -17.04 -9.21
N LEU A 129 16.01 -17.30 -8.48
CA LEU A 129 16.09 -17.71 -7.08
C LEU A 129 16.75 -19.09 -6.96
N GLU A 130 16.34 -20.05 -7.79
CA GLU A 130 16.96 -21.38 -7.84
C GLU A 130 18.44 -21.32 -8.22
N ALA A 131 18.80 -20.52 -9.23
CA ALA A 131 20.19 -20.33 -9.63
C ALA A 131 21.03 -19.79 -8.47
N LYS A 132 20.51 -18.81 -7.73
CA LYS A 132 21.18 -18.25 -6.54
C LYS A 132 21.27 -19.24 -5.39
N MET A 133 20.25 -20.05 -5.17
CA MET A 133 20.30 -21.11 -4.15
C MET A 133 21.35 -22.17 -4.49
N ASN A 134 21.51 -22.52 -5.76
CA ASN A 134 22.54 -23.47 -6.20
C ASN A 134 23.95 -22.88 -6.06
N GLU A 135 24.14 -21.61 -6.39
CA GLU A 135 25.41 -20.89 -6.17
C GLU A 135 25.80 -20.88 -4.68
N ILE A 136 24.84 -20.63 -3.79
CA ILE A 136 25.06 -20.68 -2.33
C ILE A 136 25.41 -22.11 -1.87
N LYS A 137 24.73 -23.14 -2.38
CA LYS A 137 25.05 -24.54 -2.03
C LYS A 137 26.47 -24.92 -2.43
N GLU A 138 26.92 -24.52 -3.62
CA GLU A 138 28.29 -24.77 -4.06
C GLU A 138 29.31 -24.04 -3.21
N LEU A 139 29.06 -22.77 -2.84
CA LEU A 139 29.95 -22.01 -1.94
C LEU A 139 30.07 -22.68 -0.55
N ILE A 140 28.94 -23.14 0.01
CA ILE A 140 28.93 -23.87 1.28
C ILE A 140 29.69 -25.19 1.14
N GLY A 141 29.40 -25.98 0.09
CA GLY A 141 30.06 -27.27 -0.15
C GLY A 141 31.56 -27.16 -0.46
N ALA A 142 32.02 -26.04 -1.04
CA ALA A 142 33.44 -25.76 -1.24
C ALA A 142 34.12 -25.42 0.09
N HIS A 143 33.49 -24.60 0.94
CA HIS A 143 34.02 -24.20 2.24
C HIS A 143 34.26 -25.38 3.20
N PHE A 144 33.36 -26.37 3.19
CA PHE A 144 33.47 -27.60 3.98
C PHE A 144 34.43 -28.65 3.38
N ARG A 145 34.89 -28.50 2.14
CA ARG A 145 35.90 -29.38 1.52
C ARG A 145 37.34 -28.91 1.74
N THR A 146 37.51 -27.65 2.10
CA THR A 146 38.83 -27.01 2.32
C THR A 146 39.19 -26.82 3.80
N SER A 147 38.32 -27.23 4.73
CA SER A 147 38.57 -27.26 6.18
C SER A 147 38.72 -28.71 6.64
#